data_AF-A0AA38TXC2-F1
#
_entry.id   AF-A0AA38TXC2-F1
#
_cell.length_a   1.000
_cell.length_b   1.000
_cell.length_c   1.000
_cell.angle_alpha   90.00
_cell.angle_beta   90.00
_cell.angle_gamma   90.00
#
_symmetry.space_group_name_H-M   'P 1'
#
loop_
_entity.id
_entity.type
_entity.pdbx_description
1 polymer ?
#
loop_
_entity_poly.entity_id
_entity_poly.type
_entity_poly.pdbx_seq_one_letter_code
_entity_poly.pdbx_strand_id
1 'polypeptide(L)'
;MNGGIAPFLTKLGERDVPSYTTEPEDDRVETLKEKELHELRESSLSQPDSAVQERGDMLEVSCHCGACQLRIAPPAYTDSSEGFHVPRGDRNKYYARLCCCRSCRLTLGFTLQPWTYIPPEQIFTVNKEPVLFGVKTKDTVQIEKLKHYQSSEFVLRSFCTDCGATMFYQSFERPLWIDVSVGVLRSKAGNVLAGEWLDWERNEVAKRDEAVDEELVKAWLRR
;
A
#
# COMPACT_ATOMS: atom_id res chain seq x y z
N MET A 1 6.32 -11.62 -11.50
CA MET A 1 6.07 -10.63 -10.44
C MET A 1 7.30 -10.59 -9.55
N ASN A 2 7.70 -9.41 -9.06
CA ASN A 2 8.90 -9.22 -8.23
C ASN A 2 8.75 -9.69 -6.76
N GLY A 3 7.75 -10.52 -6.44
CA GLY A 3 7.62 -11.17 -5.14
C GLY A 3 6.86 -10.40 -4.05
N GLY A 4 6.61 -9.10 -4.23
CA GLY A 4 5.83 -8.33 -3.25
C GLY A 4 6.48 -8.31 -1.85
N ILE A 5 5.69 -8.51 -0.79
CA ILE A 5 6.20 -8.49 0.60
C ILE A 5 6.84 -9.83 1.01
N ALA A 6 6.52 -10.93 0.32
CA ALA A 6 6.93 -12.28 0.73
C ALA A 6 8.46 -12.46 0.90
N PRO A 7 9.34 -11.94 0.00
CA PRO A 7 10.79 -12.02 0.17
C PRO A 7 11.31 -11.42 1.48
N PHE A 8 10.57 -10.50 2.09
CA PHE A 8 10.94 -9.84 3.36
C PHE A 8 10.51 -10.66 4.59
N LEU A 9 9.69 -11.69 4.41
CA LEU A 9 9.08 -12.47 5.50
C LEU A 9 9.64 -13.89 5.59
N THR A 10 10.89 -14.10 5.13
CA THR A 10 11.52 -15.42 5.05
C THR A 10 12.20 -15.87 6.35
N LYS A 11 12.28 -15.02 7.38
CA LYS A 11 12.78 -15.40 8.71
C LYS A 11 11.87 -14.92 9.82
N LEU A 12 11.18 -15.86 10.46
CA LEU A 12 10.19 -15.61 11.52
C LEU A 12 10.74 -16.15 12.85
N GLY A 13 11.35 -15.27 13.62
CA GLY A 13 12.09 -15.65 14.83
C GLY A 13 13.31 -16.50 14.47
N GLU A 14 13.35 -17.73 14.97
CA GLU A 14 14.41 -18.71 14.68
C GLU A 14 14.10 -19.57 13.44
N ARG A 15 12.91 -19.42 12.85
CA ARG A 15 12.44 -20.26 11.74
C ARG A 15 12.74 -19.60 10.41
N ASP A 16 13.30 -20.37 9.48
CA ASP A 16 13.40 -19.99 8.07
C ASP A 16 12.14 -20.46 7.33
N VAL A 17 11.51 -19.55 6.60
CA VAL A 17 10.32 -19.80 5.78
C VAL A 17 10.77 -19.86 4.33
N PRO A 18 10.67 -21.02 3.66
CA PRO A 18 11.11 -21.16 2.27
C PRO A 18 10.18 -20.39 1.33
N SER A 19 10.77 -19.79 0.31
CA SER A 19 10.06 -19.20 -0.82
C SER A 19 10.38 -20.00 -2.07
N TYR A 20 9.41 -20.13 -2.96
CA TYR A 20 9.51 -21.00 -4.14
C TYR A 20 9.32 -20.18 -5.43
N THR A 21 9.94 -20.65 -6.52
CA THR A 21 9.86 -20.02 -7.85
C THR A 21 8.56 -20.33 -8.58
N THR A 22 7.93 -21.47 -8.30
CA THR A 22 6.70 -21.96 -8.92
C THR A 22 5.78 -22.57 -7.87
N GLU A 23 4.56 -22.95 -8.27
CA GLU A 23 3.64 -23.67 -7.40
C GLU A 23 4.22 -25.04 -6.99
N PRO A 24 3.96 -25.48 -5.74
CA PRO A 24 4.58 -26.67 -5.16
C PRO A 24 4.20 -28.00 -5.82
N GLU A 25 3.23 -28.01 -6.76
CA GLU A 25 2.78 -29.21 -7.47
C GLU A 25 3.70 -29.61 -8.66
N ASP A 26 4.75 -28.84 -8.95
CA ASP A 26 5.77 -29.21 -9.94
C ASP A 26 6.94 -29.93 -9.25
N ASP A 27 7.31 -31.13 -9.70
CA ASP A 27 8.44 -31.91 -9.16
C ASP A 27 9.82 -31.21 -9.30
N ARG A 28 9.86 -30.01 -9.91
CA ARG A 28 11.04 -29.15 -10.10
C ARG A 28 11.14 -27.99 -9.11
N VAL A 29 10.39 -28.01 -8.01
CA VAL A 29 10.33 -26.91 -7.04
C VAL A 29 11.69 -26.70 -6.36
N GLU A 30 12.41 -25.66 -6.78
CA GLU A 30 13.60 -25.16 -6.09
C GLU A 30 13.21 -24.01 -5.15
N THR A 31 13.73 -24.08 -3.92
CA THR A 31 13.66 -22.95 -2.99
C THR A 31 14.56 -21.82 -3.45
N LEU A 32 14.04 -20.59 -3.43
CA LEU A 32 14.83 -19.39 -3.67
C LEU A 32 15.99 -19.30 -2.68
N LYS A 33 17.19 -19.10 -3.21
CA LYS A 33 18.41 -18.89 -2.44
C LYS A 33 18.44 -17.47 -1.88
N GLU A 34 19.23 -17.24 -0.83
CA GLU A 34 19.32 -15.91 -0.19
C GLU A 34 19.73 -14.80 -1.16
N LYS A 35 20.58 -15.10 -2.15
CA LYS A 35 20.96 -14.14 -3.20
C LYS A 35 19.76 -13.72 -4.06
N GLU A 36 18.92 -14.67 -4.46
CA GLU A 36 17.73 -14.41 -5.29
C GLU A 36 16.69 -13.65 -4.47
N LEU A 37 16.51 -14.01 -3.19
CA LEU A 37 15.67 -13.27 -2.27
C LEU A 37 16.13 -11.82 -2.10
N HIS A 38 17.44 -11.59 -1.97
CA HIS A 38 18.01 -10.25 -1.89
C HIS A 38 17.73 -9.45 -3.17
N GLU A 39 17.94 -10.03 -4.35
CA GLU A 39 17.63 -9.38 -5.64
C GLU A 39 16.13 -9.03 -5.77
N LEU A 40 15.23 -9.91 -5.30
CA LEU A 40 13.79 -9.63 -5.27
C LEU A 40 13.44 -8.49 -4.30
N ARG A 41 14.09 -8.42 -3.13
CA ARG A 41 13.88 -7.34 -2.16
C ARG A 41 14.29 -5.99 -2.74
N GLU A 42 15.49 -5.92 -3.31
CA GLU A 42 16.03 -4.67 -3.89
C GLU A 42 15.19 -4.19 -5.07
N SER A 43 14.84 -5.09 -6.00
CA SER A 43 14.00 -4.77 -7.15
C SER A 43 12.53 -4.48 -6.78
N SER A 44 12.07 -4.87 -5.60
CA SER A 44 10.73 -4.54 -5.13
C SER A 44 10.64 -3.13 -4.56
N LEU A 45 11.65 -2.71 -3.78
CA LEU A 45 11.69 -1.39 -3.13
C LEU A 45 12.20 -0.28 -4.05
N SER A 46 13.18 -0.61 -4.89
CA SER A 46 13.79 0.31 -5.83
C SER A 46 13.49 -0.13 -7.25
N GLN A 47 13.27 0.85 -8.12
CA GLN A 47 13.14 0.63 -9.54
C GLN A 47 14.16 1.53 -10.24
N PRO A 48 14.78 1.07 -11.34
CA PRO A 48 15.73 1.88 -12.10
C PRO A 48 15.04 3.14 -12.65
N ASP A 49 15.81 4.19 -12.97
CA ASP A 49 15.28 5.45 -13.49
C ASP A 49 14.38 5.28 -14.73
N SER A 50 14.61 4.23 -15.53
CA SER A 50 13.75 3.87 -16.66
C SER A 50 12.31 3.54 -16.24
N ALA A 51 12.11 2.92 -15.07
CA ALA A 51 10.78 2.63 -14.55
C ALA A 51 10.03 3.89 -14.12
N VAL A 52 10.73 4.98 -13.76
CA VAL A 52 10.10 6.29 -13.50
C VAL A 52 9.52 6.86 -14.80
N GLN A 53 10.13 6.57 -15.94
CA GLN A 53 9.59 6.93 -17.26
C GLN A 53 8.41 6.02 -17.66
N GLU A 54 8.44 4.75 -17.25
CA GLU A 54 7.39 3.76 -17.57
C GLU A 54 6.20 3.77 -16.59
N ARG A 55 6.30 4.44 -15.43
CA ARG A 55 5.24 4.48 -14.41
C ARG A 55 3.97 5.22 -14.84
N GLY A 56 4.07 6.04 -15.90
CA GLY A 56 2.99 6.86 -16.47
C GLY A 56 2.68 8.14 -15.69
N ASP A 57 1.75 8.94 -16.22
CA ASP A 57 1.42 10.28 -15.69
C ASP A 57 0.62 10.25 -14.38
N MET A 58 -0.19 9.20 -14.18
CA MET A 58 -1.03 9.03 -12.99
C MET A 58 -1.05 7.57 -12.58
N LEU A 59 -0.98 7.32 -11.28
CA LEU A 59 -1.11 6.01 -10.68
C LEU A 59 -2.55 5.52 -10.79
N GLU A 60 -2.70 4.33 -11.36
CA GLU A 60 -3.98 3.65 -11.49
C GLU A 60 -4.34 2.93 -10.19
N VAL A 61 -5.60 3.04 -9.79
CA VAL A 61 -6.15 2.35 -8.63
C VAL A 61 -7.41 1.63 -9.05
N SER A 62 -7.48 0.35 -8.74
CA SER A 62 -8.61 -0.50 -9.09
C SER A 62 -8.80 -1.56 -8.01
N CYS A 63 -10.05 -1.84 -7.63
CA CYS A 63 -10.35 -2.99 -6.79
C CYS A 63 -10.09 -4.32 -7.53
N HIS A 64 -10.39 -5.45 -6.91
CA HIS A 64 -10.17 -6.76 -7.55
C HIS A 64 -11.13 -6.98 -8.74
N CYS A 65 -12.42 -6.66 -8.59
CA CYS A 65 -13.41 -6.84 -9.65
C CYS A 65 -13.45 -5.69 -10.68
N GLY A 66 -12.66 -4.63 -10.48
CA GLY A 66 -12.63 -3.47 -11.37
C GLY A 66 -13.81 -2.49 -11.25
N ALA A 67 -14.76 -2.70 -10.33
CA ALA A 67 -15.89 -1.78 -10.16
C ALA A 67 -15.51 -0.44 -9.51
N CYS A 68 -14.60 -0.45 -8.53
CA CYS A 68 -14.07 0.77 -7.93
C CYS A 68 -12.76 1.14 -8.61
N GLN A 69 -12.75 2.22 -9.38
CA GLN A 69 -11.56 2.73 -10.06
C GLN A 69 -11.37 4.23 -9.82
N LEU A 70 -10.12 4.66 -9.74
CA LEU A 70 -9.73 6.06 -9.59
C LEU A 70 -8.29 6.28 -10.07
N ARG A 71 -7.85 7.53 -10.06
CA ARG A 71 -6.50 7.96 -10.45
C ARG A 71 -5.86 8.75 -9.32
N ILE A 72 -4.57 8.55 -9.12
CA ILE A 72 -3.75 9.36 -8.21
C ILE A 72 -2.71 10.12 -9.04
N ALA A 73 -2.65 11.44 -8.89
CA ALA A 73 -1.65 12.27 -9.55
C ALA A 73 -0.25 12.08 -8.92
N PRO A 74 0.84 12.57 -9.53
CA PRO A 74 2.16 12.59 -8.90
C PRO A 74 2.19 13.38 -7.59
N PRO A 75 3.06 13.04 -6.64
CA PRO A 75 3.19 13.81 -5.41
C PRO A 75 3.46 15.29 -5.70
N ALA A 76 2.78 16.18 -4.97
CA ALA A 76 3.00 17.63 -5.02
C ALA A 76 3.95 18.11 -3.90
N TYR A 77 4.84 17.23 -3.42
CA TYR A 77 5.76 17.59 -2.35
C TYR A 77 6.79 18.61 -2.85
N THR A 78 7.01 19.64 -2.05
CA THR A 78 8.07 20.65 -2.20
C THR A 78 9.14 20.45 -1.13
N ASP A 79 10.24 21.19 -1.19
CA ASP A 79 11.27 21.18 -0.14
C ASP A 79 10.74 21.62 1.23
N SER A 80 9.66 22.43 1.24
CA SER A 80 8.99 22.88 2.46
C SER A 80 7.92 21.92 2.98
N SER A 81 7.65 20.81 2.28
CA SER A 81 6.67 19.82 2.75
C SER A 81 7.24 19.04 3.93
N GLU A 82 6.47 18.95 5.01
CA GLU A 82 6.87 18.33 6.28
C GLU A 82 5.81 17.36 6.80
N GLY A 83 6.20 16.51 7.75
CA GLY A 83 5.34 15.53 8.41
C GLY A 83 5.72 14.08 8.08
N PHE A 84 5.21 13.13 8.86
CA PHE A 84 5.57 11.71 8.69
C PHE A 84 5.11 11.12 7.36
N HIS A 85 4.09 11.71 6.72
CA HIS A 85 3.54 11.25 5.45
C HIS A 85 4.34 11.75 4.24
N VAL A 86 5.37 12.57 4.46
CA VAL A 86 6.30 13.03 3.44
C VAL A 86 7.50 12.08 3.42
N PRO A 87 7.86 11.50 2.26
CA PRO A 87 9.01 10.61 2.16
C PRO A 87 10.31 11.32 2.51
N ARG A 88 11.22 10.61 3.17
CA ARG A 88 12.57 11.13 3.49
C ARG A 88 13.59 10.85 2.39
N GLY A 89 13.35 9.82 1.57
CA GLY A 89 14.23 9.43 0.48
C GLY A 89 13.92 10.19 -0.81
N ASP A 90 12.80 9.85 -1.44
CA ASP A 90 12.42 10.40 -2.75
C ASP A 90 11.06 11.12 -2.70
N ARG A 91 11.09 12.46 -2.80
CA ARG A 91 9.90 13.32 -2.82
C ARG A 91 9.07 13.22 -4.11
N ASN A 92 9.52 12.48 -5.12
CA ASN A 92 8.72 12.13 -6.29
C ASN A 92 7.85 10.87 -6.09
N LYS A 93 7.88 10.29 -4.88
CA LYS A 93 7.10 9.13 -4.47
C LYS A 93 6.20 9.48 -3.28
N TYR A 94 5.18 8.66 -3.03
CA TYR A 94 4.35 8.74 -1.84
C TYR A 94 4.94 7.88 -0.73
N TYR A 95 4.85 8.35 0.52
CA TYR A 95 5.27 7.56 1.66
C TYR A 95 4.33 6.36 1.87
N ALA A 96 4.89 5.17 2.05
CA ALA A 96 4.15 3.94 2.33
C ALA A 96 4.72 3.22 3.55
N ARG A 97 3.84 2.66 4.39
CA ARG A 97 4.27 1.83 5.53
C ARG A 97 3.24 0.76 5.88
N LEU A 98 3.69 -0.21 6.66
CA LEU A 98 2.81 -1.23 7.24
C LEU A 98 2.19 -0.71 8.53
N CYS A 99 0.88 -0.91 8.67
CA CYS A 99 0.14 -0.67 9.90
C CYS A 99 -0.22 -2.01 10.55
N CYS A 100 0.14 -2.15 11.83
CA CYS A 100 -0.12 -3.34 12.64
C CYS A 100 -1.14 -3.09 13.77
N CYS A 101 -1.89 -1.98 13.69
CA CYS A 101 -2.85 -1.65 14.74
C CYS A 101 -3.97 -2.69 14.84
N ARG A 102 -4.52 -2.85 16.06
CA ARG A 102 -5.61 -3.78 16.33
C ARG A 102 -6.83 -3.48 15.47
N SER A 103 -7.10 -2.19 15.22
CA SER A 103 -8.24 -1.78 14.40
C SER A 103 -8.12 -2.27 12.95
N CYS A 104 -6.94 -2.13 12.30
CA CYS A 104 -6.75 -2.64 10.94
C CYS A 104 -6.81 -4.18 10.91
N ARG A 105 -6.16 -4.85 11.87
CA ARG A 105 -6.19 -6.32 11.94
C ARG A 105 -7.60 -6.88 12.07
N LEU A 106 -8.38 -6.37 13.02
CA LEU A 106 -9.73 -6.89 13.28
C LEU A 106 -10.72 -6.53 12.18
N THR A 107 -10.53 -5.37 11.53
CA THR A 107 -11.52 -4.84 10.60
C THR A 107 -11.26 -5.31 9.16
N LEU A 108 -9.99 -5.48 8.79
CA LEU A 108 -9.58 -5.82 7.42
C LEU A 108 -9.12 -7.28 7.30
N GLY A 109 -8.87 -7.96 8.42
CA GLY A 109 -8.40 -9.34 8.43
C GLY A 109 -6.91 -9.52 8.11
N PHE A 110 -6.13 -8.44 8.04
CA PHE A 110 -4.69 -8.49 7.75
C PHE A 110 -3.87 -8.06 8.97
N THR A 111 -2.87 -8.86 9.33
CA THR A 111 -1.92 -8.51 10.39
C THR A 111 -1.12 -7.24 10.07
N LEU A 112 -0.61 -7.14 8.84
CA LEU A 112 0.16 -6.00 8.36
C LEU A 112 -0.58 -5.39 7.18
N GLN A 113 -1.27 -4.29 7.39
CA GLN A 113 -1.98 -3.58 6.33
C GLN A 113 -1.05 -2.52 5.72
N PRO A 114 -0.67 -2.63 4.43
CA PRO A 114 0.09 -1.58 3.77
C PRO A 114 -0.82 -0.40 3.41
N TRP A 115 -0.40 0.79 3.83
CA TRP A 115 -1.05 2.06 3.49
C TRP A 115 -0.04 2.98 2.83
N THR A 116 -0.50 3.72 1.81
CA THR A 116 0.16 4.91 1.29
C THR A 116 -0.66 6.15 1.64
N TYR A 117 0.00 7.28 1.90
CA TYR A 117 -0.64 8.49 2.42
C TYR A 117 -0.71 9.57 1.35
N ILE A 118 -1.91 9.82 0.83
CA ILE A 118 -2.11 10.65 -0.36
C ILE A 118 -2.88 11.91 0.02
N PRO A 119 -2.39 13.12 -0.28
CA PRO A 119 -3.18 14.33 -0.13
C PRO A 119 -4.51 14.22 -0.90
N PRO A 120 -5.66 14.61 -0.32
CA PRO A 120 -6.97 14.49 -0.97
C PRO A 120 -7.01 15.11 -2.37
N GLU A 121 -6.36 16.25 -2.54
CA GLU A 121 -6.21 17.00 -3.80
C GLU A 121 -5.55 16.20 -4.92
N GLN A 122 -4.82 15.12 -4.62
CA GLN A 122 -4.17 14.26 -5.61
C GLN A 122 -5.00 13.03 -6.00
N ILE A 123 -6.22 12.88 -5.49
CA ILE A 123 -7.09 11.74 -5.76
C ILE A 123 -8.25 12.19 -6.66
N PHE A 124 -8.34 11.56 -7.83
CA PHE A 124 -9.31 11.92 -8.87
C PHE A 124 -10.14 10.70 -9.28
N THR A 125 -11.39 10.94 -9.68
CA THR A 125 -12.21 9.94 -10.36
C THR A 125 -11.57 9.55 -11.69
N VAL A 126 -12.04 8.47 -12.32
CA VAL A 126 -11.60 8.09 -13.68
C VAL A 126 -11.83 9.20 -14.72
N ASN A 127 -12.79 10.09 -14.48
CA ASN A 127 -13.10 11.25 -15.31
C ASN A 127 -12.27 12.49 -14.96
N LYS A 128 -11.25 12.36 -14.09
CA LYS A 128 -10.35 13.42 -13.63
C LYS A 128 -11.02 14.51 -12.79
N GLU A 129 -12.13 14.19 -12.12
CA GLU A 129 -12.76 15.08 -11.14
C GLU A 129 -12.19 14.82 -9.75
N PRO A 130 -11.96 15.84 -8.90
CA PRO A 130 -11.49 15.62 -7.53
C PRO A 130 -12.45 14.75 -6.72
N VAL A 131 -11.93 13.74 -6.01
CA VAL A 131 -12.72 12.94 -5.08
C VAL A 131 -12.96 13.73 -3.79
N LEU A 132 -14.20 13.77 -3.34
CA LEU A 132 -14.61 14.52 -2.16
C LEU A 132 -14.41 13.70 -0.89
N PHE A 133 -13.52 14.18 -0.03
CA PHE A 133 -13.28 13.63 1.29
C PHE A 133 -13.88 14.51 2.39
N GLY A 134 -14.30 13.88 3.49
CA GLY A 134 -14.69 14.56 4.74
C GLY A 134 -16.16 14.36 5.06
N VAL A 135 -16.79 15.40 5.60
CA VAL A 135 -18.21 15.37 5.97
C VAL A 135 -19.13 15.04 4.79
N LYS A 136 -18.72 15.42 3.57
CA LYS A 136 -19.50 15.19 2.33
C LYS A 136 -19.37 13.77 1.79
N THR A 137 -18.40 12.98 2.24
CA THR A 137 -18.10 11.66 1.66
C THR A 137 -19.26 10.68 1.71
N LYS A 138 -20.11 10.74 2.74
CA LYS A 138 -21.27 9.84 2.84
C LYS A 138 -22.43 10.24 1.92
N ASP A 139 -22.47 11.50 1.50
CA ASP A 139 -23.58 12.08 0.74
C ASP A 139 -23.28 12.09 -0.76
N THR A 140 -22.09 11.63 -1.17
CA THR A 140 -21.64 11.65 -2.56
C THR A 140 -21.31 10.25 -3.05
N VAL A 141 -21.70 9.95 -4.29
CA VAL A 141 -21.32 8.71 -4.98
C VAL A 141 -20.54 9.10 -6.23
N GLN A 142 -19.21 9.20 -6.09
CA GLN A 142 -18.30 9.56 -7.19
C GLN A 142 -17.57 8.35 -7.79
N ILE A 143 -17.50 7.25 -7.04
CA ILE A 143 -16.80 6.02 -7.45
C ILE A 143 -17.81 4.88 -7.37
N GLU A 144 -17.97 4.17 -8.48
CA GLU A 144 -18.91 3.06 -8.60
C GLU A 144 -18.61 1.97 -7.56
N LYS A 145 -19.67 1.41 -6.97
CA LYS A 145 -19.64 0.36 -5.93
C LYS A 145 -18.80 0.68 -4.68
N LEU A 146 -18.33 1.91 -4.51
CA LEU A 146 -17.65 2.33 -3.31
C LEU A 146 -18.69 2.62 -2.22
N LYS A 147 -18.56 1.96 -1.07
CA LYS A 147 -19.33 2.31 0.12
C LYS A 147 -18.42 2.65 1.27
N HIS A 148 -18.96 3.46 2.17
CA HIS A 148 -18.32 3.90 3.39
C HIS A 148 -19.07 3.35 4.59
N TYR A 149 -18.34 2.93 5.62
CA TYR A 149 -18.90 2.75 6.94
C TYR A 149 -18.03 3.51 7.95
N GLN A 150 -18.69 3.97 9.01
CA GLN A 150 -18.05 4.76 10.05
C GLN A 150 -17.63 3.85 11.19
N SER A 151 -16.32 3.56 11.29
CA SER A 151 -15.80 2.66 12.33
C SER A 151 -15.62 3.33 13.69
N SER A 152 -15.60 4.66 13.72
CA SER A 152 -15.68 5.49 14.93
C SER A 152 -16.20 6.88 14.56
N GLU A 153 -16.51 7.73 15.54
CA GLU A 153 -17.00 9.10 15.33
C GLU A 153 -16.19 9.88 14.28
N PHE A 154 -14.87 9.71 14.24
CA PHE A 154 -13.98 10.46 13.34
C PHE A 154 -13.33 9.62 12.24
N VAL A 155 -13.80 8.39 12.00
CA VAL A 155 -13.16 7.48 11.02
C VAL A 155 -14.14 6.88 10.04
N LEU A 156 -13.87 7.10 8.75
CA LEU A 156 -14.53 6.40 7.64
C LEU A 156 -13.59 5.38 7.01
N ARG A 157 -14.15 4.22 6.69
CA ARG A 157 -13.47 3.16 5.96
C ARG A 157 -14.28 2.84 4.71
N SER A 158 -13.59 2.74 3.59
CA SER A 158 -14.20 2.64 2.27
C SER A 158 -13.81 1.34 1.60
N PHE A 159 -14.77 0.65 1.01
CA PHE A 159 -14.57 -0.65 0.38
C PHE A 159 -15.45 -0.83 -0.84
N CYS A 160 -15.04 -1.73 -1.73
CA CYS A 160 -15.85 -2.16 -2.87
C CYS A 160 -16.94 -3.12 -2.39
N THR A 161 -18.21 -2.82 -2.68
CA THR A 161 -19.33 -3.69 -2.28
C THR A 161 -19.39 -5.03 -3.01
N ASP A 162 -18.72 -5.15 -4.16
CA ASP A 162 -18.81 -6.33 -5.01
C ASP A 162 -17.71 -7.35 -4.67
N CYS A 163 -16.48 -6.91 -4.40
CA CYS A 163 -15.35 -7.80 -4.08
C CYS A 163 -14.79 -7.64 -2.65
N GLY A 164 -15.29 -6.69 -1.85
CA GLY A 164 -14.80 -6.45 -0.50
C GLY A 164 -13.43 -5.76 -0.40
N ALA A 165 -12.80 -5.41 -1.53
CA ALA A 165 -11.49 -4.76 -1.52
C ALA A 165 -11.53 -3.44 -0.73
N THR A 166 -10.60 -3.29 0.22
CA THR A 166 -10.43 -2.06 0.99
C THR A 166 -9.77 -1.00 0.13
N MET A 167 -10.40 0.16 0.03
CA MET A 167 -9.94 1.29 -0.78
C MET A 167 -9.27 2.35 0.09
N PHE A 168 -10.01 2.86 1.09
CA PHE A 168 -9.56 4.00 1.90
C PHE A 168 -9.75 3.81 3.38
N TYR A 169 -8.85 4.40 4.15
CA TYR A 169 -9.08 4.83 5.51
C TYR A 169 -8.99 6.35 5.57
N GLN A 170 -9.99 6.98 6.17
CA GLN A 170 -10.04 8.41 6.37
C GLN A 170 -10.26 8.72 7.84
N SER A 171 -9.46 9.63 8.40
CA SER A 171 -9.68 10.18 9.74
C SER A 171 -9.89 11.68 9.66
N PHE A 172 -10.99 12.15 10.24
CA PHE A 172 -11.35 13.57 10.28
C PHE A 172 -10.42 14.40 11.17
N GLU A 173 -9.66 13.75 12.05
CA GLU A 173 -8.63 14.38 12.89
C GLU A 173 -7.33 14.66 12.11
N ARG A 174 -7.15 14.04 10.94
CA ARG A 174 -5.98 14.19 10.07
C ARG A 174 -6.42 14.34 8.61
N PRO A 175 -7.06 15.46 8.26
CA PRO A 175 -7.67 15.65 6.94
C PRO A 175 -6.65 15.87 5.81
N LEU A 176 -5.37 16.11 6.14
CA LEU A 176 -4.32 16.44 5.17
C LEU A 176 -3.93 15.27 4.26
N TRP A 177 -4.30 14.04 4.59
CA TRP A 177 -4.05 12.87 3.76
C TRP A 177 -5.14 11.82 3.94
N ILE A 178 -5.28 10.98 2.92
CA ILE A 178 -6.11 9.78 2.92
C ILE A 178 -5.18 8.58 2.86
N ASP A 179 -5.43 7.62 3.74
CA ASP A 179 -4.71 6.35 3.73
C ASP A 179 -5.34 5.50 2.60
N VAL A 180 -4.59 5.26 1.52
CA VAL A 180 -5.01 4.42 0.38
C VAL A 180 -4.37 3.04 0.50
N SER A 181 -5.17 1.98 0.37
CA SER A 181 -4.68 0.61 0.50
C SER A 181 -3.76 0.27 -0.66
N VAL A 182 -2.54 -0.18 -0.37
CA VAL A 182 -1.56 -0.47 -1.43
C VAL A 182 -2.02 -1.62 -2.34
N GLY A 183 -2.81 -2.56 -1.81
CA GLY A 183 -3.29 -3.72 -2.59
C GLY A 183 -4.22 -3.38 -3.76
N VAL A 184 -4.75 -2.16 -3.81
CA VAL A 184 -5.60 -1.68 -4.93
C VAL A 184 -4.84 -0.83 -5.94
N LEU A 185 -3.55 -0.57 -5.71
CA LEU A 185 -2.71 0.12 -6.68
C LEU A 185 -2.39 -0.79 -7.87
N ARG A 186 -2.29 -0.20 -9.06
CA ARG A 186 -1.98 -0.90 -10.31
C ARG A 186 -0.75 -0.28 -10.94
N SER A 187 0.40 -0.89 -10.63
CA SER A 187 1.69 -0.56 -11.23
C SER A 187 1.70 -0.94 -12.71
N LYS A 188 2.10 0.00 -13.58
CA LYS A 188 2.36 -0.28 -15.00
C LYS A 188 3.70 -0.97 -15.23
N ALA A 189 4.65 -0.79 -14.31
CA ALA A 189 5.94 -1.46 -14.33
C ALA A 189 5.88 -2.93 -13.87
N GLY A 190 4.69 -3.44 -13.51
CA GLY A 190 4.53 -4.81 -13.02
C GLY A 190 5.11 -5.04 -11.62
N ASN A 191 5.40 -3.96 -10.88
CA ASN A 191 5.92 -4.00 -9.52
C ASN A 191 4.78 -4.12 -8.51
N VAL A 192 4.75 -5.23 -7.75
CA VAL A 192 3.71 -5.50 -6.76
C VAL A 192 3.73 -4.50 -5.58
N LEU A 193 4.90 -4.00 -5.21
CA LEU A 193 5.06 -2.97 -4.18
C LEU A 193 4.93 -1.55 -4.73
N ALA A 194 4.72 -1.37 -6.04
CA ALA A 194 4.66 -0.07 -6.71
C ALA A 194 5.84 0.86 -6.31
N GLY A 195 7.06 0.32 -6.22
CA GLY A 195 8.26 1.06 -5.78
C GLY A 195 8.66 2.22 -6.70
N GLU A 196 8.11 2.30 -7.90
CA GLU A 196 8.19 3.45 -8.79
C GLU A 196 7.30 4.62 -8.35
N TRP A 197 6.28 4.37 -7.52
CA TRP A 197 5.37 5.37 -6.95
C TRP A 197 5.52 5.54 -5.44
N LEU A 198 6.05 4.54 -4.73
CA LEU A 198 6.04 4.48 -3.27
C LEU A 198 7.46 4.44 -2.69
N ASP A 199 7.71 5.26 -1.67
CA ASP A 199 8.88 5.19 -0.79
C ASP A 199 8.49 4.43 0.49
N TRP A 200 9.00 3.21 0.63
CA TRP A 200 8.59 2.27 1.68
C TRP A 200 9.41 2.44 2.96
N GLU A 201 8.71 2.64 4.07
CA GLU A 201 9.32 2.64 5.39
C GLU A 201 9.78 1.24 5.80
N ARG A 202 11.09 1.12 6.03
CA ARG A 202 11.76 -0.12 6.47
C ARG A 202 12.34 -0.03 7.87
N ASN A 203 12.21 1.11 8.55
CA ASN A 203 12.75 1.31 9.90
C ASN A 203 11.68 1.25 11.00
N GLU A 204 10.42 1.51 10.66
CA GLU A 204 9.31 1.46 11.59
C GLU A 204 8.02 0.93 10.96
N VAL A 205 7.06 0.59 11.82
CA VAL A 205 5.68 0.25 11.45
C VAL A 205 4.72 1.10 12.26
N ALA A 206 3.55 1.39 11.71
CA ALA A 206 2.55 2.19 12.42
C ALA A 206 1.89 1.37 13.54
N LYS A 207 1.80 1.96 14.75
CA LYS A 207 1.15 1.34 15.93
C LYS A 207 1.76 0.01 16.32
N ARG A 208 3.10 -0.03 16.38
CA ARG A 208 3.88 -1.21 16.76
C ARG A 208 3.47 -1.77 18.13
N ASP A 209 3.15 -0.89 19.07
CA ASP A 209 2.67 -1.24 20.42
C ASP A 209 1.37 -2.07 20.43
N GLU A 210 0.59 -2.05 19.34
CA GLU A 210 -0.63 -2.85 19.19
C GLU A 210 -0.42 -4.14 18.36
N ALA A 211 0.79 -4.39 17.86
CA ALA A 211 1.10 -5.55 17.04
C ALA A 211 0.95 -6.85 17.85
N VAL A 212 0.36 -7.87 17.22
CA VAL A 212 0.26 -9.22 17.80
C VAL A 212 1.29 -10.15 17.18
N ASP A 213 1.46 -10.09 15.86
CA ASP A 213 2.43 -10.92 15.14
C ASP A 213 3.80 -10.23 15.04
N GLU A 214 4.46 -10.08 16.19
CA GLU A 214 5.77 -9.42 16.31
C GLU A 214 6.86 -10.03 15.41
N GLU A 215 6.79 -11.33 15.12
CA GLU A 215 7.75 -11.98 14.21
C GLU A 215 7.66 -11.43 12.79
N LEU A 216 6.45 -11.16 12.29
CA LEU A 216 6.26 -10.57 10.96
C LEU A 216 6.75 -9.12 10.91
N VAL A 217 6.51 -8.35 11.98
CA VAL A 217 7.05 -6.99 12.11
C VAL A 217 8.57 -7.01 12.10
N LYS A 218 9.20 -7.88 12.91
CA LYS A 218 10.66 -8.00 12.97
C LYS A 218 11.26 -8.45 11.64
N ALA A 219 10.60 -9.37 10.94
CA ALA A 219 11.01 -9.81 9.61
C ALA A 219 10.99 -8.64 8.60
N TRP A 220 9.89 -7.89 8.54
CA TRP A 220 9.79 -6.71 7.68
C TRP A 220 10.87 -5.66 7.96
N LEU A 221 11.19 -5.42 9.23
CA LEU A 221 12.18 -4.41 9.64
C LEU A 221 13.63 -4.89 9.52
N ARG A 222 13.85 -6.17 9.19
CA ARG A 222 15.19 -6.75 9.05
C ARG A 222 15.83 -6.25 7.76
N ARG A 223 17.09 -5.81 7.86
CA ARG A 223 17.94 -5.47 6.71
C ARG A 223 18.80 -6.65 6.31
#